data_AF-A0A6J6C8M6-F1
#
_entry.id   AF-A0A6J6C8M6-F1
#
_cell.length_a   1.000
_cell.length_b   1.000
_cell.length_c   1.000
_cell.angle_alpha   90.00
_cell.angle_beta   90.00
_cell.angle_gamma   90.00
#
_symmetry.space_group_name_H-M   'P 1'
#
loop_
_entity.id
_entity.type
_entity.pdbx_description
1 polymer ?
#
loop_
_entity_poly.entity_id
_entity_poly.type
_entity_poly.pdbx_seq_one_letter_code
_entity_poly.pdbx_strand_id
1 'polypeptide(L)'
;MLPITLTSCAKAQGALAPTGEKYEGYGAYLPDRNQSSNQGFLPDVESGSLEPIINYVDGLNMALTGDFTLIRGSAFKDCGCLDITYRLANLFKSSTLIGGEYKLGSITLLKDGQSEKSFKVQVNRSDIKKVDKTSRVSARWSASEITNQFIVKKKGLVWLLSDIQ
;
A
#
# COMPACT_ATOMS: atom_id res chain seq x y z
N MET A 1 33.87 30.38 20.80
CA MET A 1 32.52 30.31 20.20
C MET A 1 32.64 29.78 18.79
N LEU A 2 32.16 28.57 18.53
CA LEU A 2 32.07 27.97 17.19
C LEU A 2 30.61 28.02 16.71
N PRO A 3 30.34 28.41 15.45
CA PRO A 3 29.09 28.07 14.79
C PRO A 3 29.26 26.77 13.98
N ILE A 4 28.45 25.75 14.27
CA ILE A 4 28.30 24.58 13.41
C ILE A 4 27.07 24.82 12.53
N THR A 5 27.30 25.15 11.26
CA THR A 5 26.28 25.12 10.21
C THR A 5 26.21 23.69 9.65
N LEU A 6 25.11 22.97 9.89
CA LEU A 6 24.84 21.69 9.23
C LEU A 6 24.06 21.96 7.93
N THR A 7 24.76 21.78 6.83
CA THR A 7 24.31 21.93 5.45
C THR A 7 23.49 20.72 5.00
N SER A 8 22.30 20.99 4.45
CA SER A 8 21.52 20.27 3.43
C SER A 8 21.61 18.73 3.31
N CYS A 9 20.44 18.07 3.38
CA CYS A 9 20.19 16.69 2.95
C CYS A 9 20.68 16.44 1.51
N ALA A 10 21.52 15.41 1.35
CA ALA A 10 22.02 14.93 0.07
C ALA A 10 20.89 14.31 -0.77
N LYS A 11 20.66 14.85 -1.97
CA LYS A 11 19.98 14.16 -3.07
C LYS A 11 20.93 13.08 -3.60
N ALA A 12 20.57 11.80 -3.45
CA ALA A 12 21.21 10.73 -4.20
C ALA A 12 20.70 10.77 -5.64
N GLN A 13 21.45 11.43 -6.52
CA GLN A 13 21.32 11.30 -7.97
C GLN A 13 22.30 10.22 -8.43
N GLY A 14 21.79 9.02 -8.68
CA GLY A 14 22.50 7.97 -9.39
C GLY A 14 21.87 7.79 -10.76
N ALA A 15 22.49 8.37 -11.78
CA ALA A 15 22.20 8.06 -13.18
C ALA A 15 23.51 7.70 -13.88
N LEU A 16 23.37 6.95 -14.97
CA LEU A 16 24.33 6.66 -16.04
C LEU A 16 25.03 5.30 -15.99
N ALA A 17 24.50 4.37 -16.80
CA ALA A 17 25.27 3.35 -17.51
C ALA A 17 25.99 4.02 -18.73
N PRO A 18 26.76 3.29 -19.58
CA PRO A 18 27.69 2.17 -19.40
C PRO A 18 29.04 2.38 -20.14
N THR A 19 30.13 1.68 -19.78
CA THR A 19 31.19 1.27 -20.73
C THR A 19 31.93 0.05 -20.19
N GLY A 20 32.12 -0.95 -21.05
CA GLY A 20 32.63 -2.27 -20.67
C GLY A 20 34.10 -2.30 -20.30
N GLU A 21 34.42 -3.20 -19.38
CA GLU A 21 35.67 -3.96 -19.34
C GLU A 21 35.46 -5.16 -18.39
N LYS A 22 36.05 -6.29 -18.77
CA LYS A 22 35.77 -7.63 -18.22
C LYS A 22 36.11 -7.71 -16.74
N TYR A 23 35.14 -8.09 -15.92
CA TYR A 23 35.36 -8.67 -14.61
C TYR A 23 34.82 -10.10 -14.60
N GLU A 24 35.72 -11.08 -14.64
CA GLU A 24 35.45 -12.45 -14.25
C GLU A 24 35.33 -12.49 -12.72
N GLY A 25 34.16 -12.87 -12.22
CA GLY A 25 33.94 -12.98 -10.78
C GLY A 25 32.48 -13.18 -10.43
N TYR A 26 32.12 -14.44 -10.22
CA TYR A 26 30.91 -14.91 -9.52
C TYR A 26 29.55 -14.57 -10.16
N GLY A 27 29.08 -15.50 -10.99
CA GLY A 27 27.67 -15.89 -11.10
C GLY A 27 26.66 -14.76 -11.28
N ALA A 28 26.65 -14.13 -12.46
CA ALA A 28 25.51 -13.35 -12.90
C ALA A 28 24.27 -14.28 -12.93
N TYR A 29 23.31 -14.02 -12.04
CA TYR A 29 21.94 -14.50 -12.19
C TYR A 29 21.39 -13.91 -13.50
N LEU A 30 21.55 -14.65 -14.60
CA LEU A 30 20.69 -14.47 -15.75
C LEU A 30 19.28 -14.84 -15.28
N PRO A 31 18.26 -13.98 -15.43
CA PRO A 31 16.90 -14.39 -15.14
C PRO A 31 16.54 -15.53 -16.08
N ASP A 32 16.25 -16.69 -15.49
CA ASP A 32 15.71 -17.84 -16.19
C ASP A 32 14.42 -17.41 -16.88
N ARG A 33 14.42 -17.47 -18.21
CA ARG A 33 13.30 -17.04 -19.07
C ARG A 33 12.04 -17.92 -18.89
N ASN A 34 12.12 -18.97 -18.07
CA ASN A 34 11.04 -19.89 -17.77
C ASN A 34 10.59 -19.93 -16.30
N GLN A 35 11.01 -18.96 -15.45
CA GLN A 35 10.29 -18.72 -14.20
C GLN A 35 9.08 -17.84 -14.50
N SER A 36 7.88 -18.41 -14.30
CA SER A 36 6.62 -17.68 -14.21
C SER A 36 6.84 -16.36 -13.49
N SER A 37 6.64 -15.26 -14.21
CA SER A 37 6.85 -13.87 -13.80
C SER A 37 6.68 -13.65 -12.28
N ASN A 38 7.79 -13.43 -11.58
CA ASN A 38 7.78 -12.91 -10.23
C ASN A 38 7.04 -11.56 -10.24
N GLN A 39 5.77 -11.58 -9.88
CA GLN A 39 4.94 -10.42 -9.57
C GLN A 39 5.46 -9.79 -8.26
N GLY A 40 6.57 -9.05 -8.36
CA GLY A 40 7.20 -8.38 -7.22
C GLY A 40 7.64 -6.96 -7.49
N PHE A 41 7.46 -6.46 -8.71
CA PHE A 41 7.82 -5.08 -9.06
C PHE A 41 6.56 -4.22 -9.11
N LEU A 42 6.63 -3.04 -8.46
CA LEU A 42 5.64 -1.99 -8.64
C LEU A 42 5.57 -1.62 -10.14
N PRO A 43 4.38 -1.24 -10.65
CA PRO A 43 4.26 -0.85 -12.05
C PRO A 43 5.07 0.43 -12.32
N ASP A 44 5.62 0.54 -13.52
CA ASP A 44 6.35 1.73 -13.96
C ASP A 44 5.36 2.87 -14.27
N VAL A 45 5.08 3.71 -13.26
CA VAL A 45 4.14 4.84 -13.32
C VAL A 45 4.66 6.02 -12.50
N GLU A 46 4.01 7.19 -12.62
CA GLU A 46 4.25 8.33 -11.72
C GLU A 46 4.14 7.87 -10.27
N SER A 47 5.25 7.95 -9.52
CA SER A 47 5.37 7.38 -8.16
C SER A 47 4.28 7.88 -7.20
N GLY A 48 3.92 9.16 -7.30
CA GLY A 48 2.85 9.76 -6.51
C GLY A 48 1.49 9.07 -6.69
N SER A 49 1.25 8.40 -7.82
CA SER A 49 0.00 7.67 -8.07
C SER A 49 -0.13 6.35 -7.30
N LEU A 50 0.99 5.79 -6.82
CA LEU A 50 1.02 4.57 -6.00
C LEU A 50 0.86 4.87 -4.50
N GLU A 51 1.29 6.06 -4.07
CA GLU A 51 1.22 6.49 -2.67
C GLU A 51 -0.17 6.33 -2.03
N PRO A 52 -1.29 6.75 -2.63
CA PRO A 52 -2.61 6.55 -2.03
C PRO A 52 -2.99 5.07 -1.86
N ILE A 53 -2.48 4.16 -2.71
CA ILE A 53 -2.73 2.71 -2.57
C ILE A 53 -1.95 2.16 -1.37
N ILE A 54 -0.65 2.48 -1.28
CA ILE A 54 0.22 2.04 -0.19
C ILE A 54 -0.29 2.58 1.14
N ASN A 55 -0.56 3.89 1.22
CA ASN A 55 -1.09 4.54 2.41
C ASN A 55 -2.46 3.99 2.80
N TYR A 56 -3.31 3.61 1.84
CA TYR A 56 -4.57 2.97 2.17
C TYR A 56 -4.35 1.61 2.85
N VAL A 57 -3.45 0.76 2.32
CA VAL A 57 -3.15 -0.56 2.92
C VAL A 57 -2.48 -0.43 4.29
N ASP A 58 -1.52 0.49 4.46
CA ASP A 58 -0.92 0.80 5.76
C ASP A 58 -1.97 1.35 6.72
N GLY A 59 -2.88 2.18 6.21
CA GLY A 59 -4.02 2.70 6.94
C GLY A 59 -4.97 1.60 7.42
N LEU A 60 -5.15 0.51 6.67
CA LEU A 60 -5.93 -0.64 7.13
C LEU A 60 -5.33 -1.28 8.38
N ASN A 61 -3.99 -1.35 8.48
CA ASN A 61 -3.31 -1.85 9.68
C ASN A 61 -3.52 -0.91 10.88
N MET A 62 -3.42 0.40 10.68
CA MET A 62 -3.73 1.39 11.72
C MET A 62 -5.20 1.33 12.15
N ALA A 63 -6.10 1.08 11.20
CA ALA A 63 -7.52 1.00 11.45
C ALA A 63 -7.89 -0.22 12.32
N LEU A 64 -7.08 -1.28 12.35
CA LEU A 64 -7.28 -2.42 13.27
C LEU A 64 -7.15 -2.01 14.75
N THR A 65 -6.43 -0.93 15.05
CA THR A 65 -6.30 -0.37 16.41
C THR A 65 -7.15 0.88 16.63
N GLY A 66 -7.96 1.28 15.64
CA GLY A 66 -8.90 2.39 15.73
C GLY A 66 -8.40 3.73 15.20
N ASP A 67 -7.20 3.79 14.61
CA ASP A 67 -6.71 5.00 13.94
C ASP A 67 -7.06 4.97 12.44
N PHE A 68 -7.90 5.92 12.02
CA PHE A 68 -8.38 6.04 10.64
C PHE A 68 -7.71 7.19 9.87
N THR A 69 -6.72 7.85 10.45
CA THR A 69 -6.14 9.09 9.92
C THR A 69 -5.51 8.87 8.55
N LEU A 70 -4.73 7.78 8.40
CA LEU A 70 -4.02 7.50 7.17
C LEU A 70 -4.97 7.10 6.01
N ILE A 71 -6.00 6.28 6.29
CA ILE A 71 -7.04 5.94 5.30
C ILE A 71 -7.78 7.21 4.82
N ARG A 72 -8.15 8.10 5.74
CA ARG A 72 -8.84 9.35 5.39
C ARG A 72 -7.95 10.33 4.63
N GLY A 73 -6.64 10.31 4.89
CA GLY A 73 -5.66 11.14 4.20
C GLY A 73 -5.35 10.66 2.78
N SER A 74 -5.50 9.37 2.50
CA SER A 74 -5.18 8.78 1.19
C SER A 74 -6.31 8.84 0.16
N ALA A 75 -7.51 9.27 0.55
CA ALA A 75 -8.71 9.23 -0.29
C ALA A 75 -9.45 10.57 -0.40
N PHE A 76 -10.29 10.68 -1.43
CA PHE A 76 -11.29 11.74 -1.50
C PHE A 76 -12.31 11.61 -0.37
N LYS A 77 -12.85 12.74 0.10
CA LYS A 77 -13.79 12.79 1.24
C LYS A 77 -15.08 11.99 1.00
N ASP A 78 -15.48 11.88 -0.25
CA ASP A 78 -16.66 11.18 -0.76
C ASP A 78 -16.34 9.80 -1.35
N CYS A 79 -15.11 9.31 -1.18
CA CYS A 79 -14.73 7.98 -1.65
C CYS A 79 -15.49 6.89 -0.87
N GLY A 80 -16.17 6.00 -1.59
CA GLY A 80 -16.81 4.81 -0.99
C GLY A 80 -15.80 3.89 -0.29
N CYS A 81 -14.52 3.98 -0.65
CA CYS A 81 -13.42 3.33 0.06
C CYS A 81 -13.30 3.72 1.54
N LEU A 82 -13.90 4.85 1.97
CA LEU A 82 -13.90 5.27 3.38
C LEU A 82 -14.94 4.52 4.24
N ASP A 83 -15.88 3.78 3.65
CA ASP A 83 -16.93 3.06 4.38
C ASP A 83 -16.38 2.05 5.38
N ILE A 84 -15.21 1.48 5.10
CA ILE A 84 -14.53 0.57 6.02
C ILE A 84 -14.22 1.24 7.37
N THR A 85 -13.92 2.54 7.38
CA THR A 85 -13.61 3.28 8.60
C THR A 85 -14.84 3.38 9.50
N TYR A 86 -16.02 3.62 8.94
CA TYR A 86 -17.28 3.65 9.68
C TYR A 86 -17.67 2.27 10.20
N ARG A 87 -17.50 1.23 9.38
CA ARG A 87 -17.79 -0.15 9.77
C ARG A 87 -16.89 -0.62 10.93
N LEU A 88 -15.60 -0.32 10.88
CA LEU A 88 -14.65 -0.64 11.96
C LEU A 88 -14.93 0.20 13.21
N ALA A 89 -15.16 1.50 13.08
CA ALA A 89 -15.52 2.35 14.22
C ALA A 89 -16.78 1.85 14.93
N ASN A 90 -17.80 1.43 14.17
CA ASN A 90 -19.02 0.88 14.75
C ASN A 90 -18.80 -0.50 15.38
N LEU A 91 -17.99 -1.36 14.75
CA LEU A 91 -17.58 -2.65 15.30
C LEU A 91 -16.88 -2.50 16.65
N PHE A 92 -15.98 -1.51 16.80
CA PHE A 92 -15.24 -1.30 18.04
C PHE A 92 -16.09 -0.87 19.22
N LYS A 93 -17.36 -0.48 19.00
CA LYS A 93 -18.31 -0.23 20.10
C LYS A 93 -18.63 -1.50 20.88
N SER A 94 -18.78 -2.63 20.19
CA SER A 94 -19.19 -3.91 20.79
C SER A 94 -18.12 -4.99 20.74
N SER A 95 -17.04 -4.81 19.98
CA SER A 95 -16.02 -5.84 19.77
C SER A 95 -14.60 -5.30 19.84
N THR A 96 -13.65 -6.18 20.11
CA THR A 96 -12.22 -5.91 20.01
C THR A 96 -11.63 -6.82 18.95
N LEU A 97 -10.70 -6.30 18.15
CA LEU A 97 -9.92 -7.09 17.19
C LEU A 97 -8.55 -7.38 17.80
N ILE A 98 -8.09 -8.61 17.68
CA ILE A 98 -6.79 -9.06 18.20
C ILE A 98 -6.02 -9.73 17.05
N GLY A 99 -4.77 -9.34 16.90
CA GLY A 99 -3.94 -9.73 15.76
C GLY A 99 -4.43 -9.10 14.47
N GLY A 100 -4.07 -9.71 13.35
CA GLY A 100 -4.38 -9.19 12.02
C GLY A 100 -3.29 -8.30 11.46
N GLU A 101 -3.07 -8.46 10.17
CA GLU A 101 -2.27 -7.58 9.34
C GLU A 101 -2.84 -7.61 7.93
N TYR A 102 -2.72 -6.48 7.24
CA TYR A 102 -2.93 -6.33 5.81
C TYR A 102 -1.56 -6.15 5.17
N LYS A 103 -1.22 -7.01 4.21
CA LYS A 103 0.03 -6.94 3.47
C LYS A 103 -0.28 -6.74 1.99
N LEU A 104 0.37 -5.75 1.40
CA LEU A 104 0.32 -5.57 -0.05
C LEU A 104 0.96 -6.79 -0.71
N GLY A 105 0.21 -7.48 -1.57
CA GLY A 105 0.67 -8.61 -2.35
C GLY A 105 1.22 -8.17 -3.71
N SER A 106 0.37 -7.54 -4.52
CA SER A 106 0.75 -7.04 -5.84
C SER A 106 -0.02 -5.78 -6.23
N ILE A 107 0.59 -4.95 -7.07
CA ILE A 107 -0.06 -3.83 -7.76
C ILE A 107 0.20 -4.01 -9.24
N THR A 108 -0.86 -4.09 -10.03
CA THR A 108 -0.77 -4.19 -11.50
C THR A 108 -1.52 -3.02 -12.12
N LEU A 109 -0.87 -2.30 -13.04
CA LEU A 109 -1.50 -1.21 -13.78
C LEU A 109 -2.58 -1.76 -14.71
N LEU A 110 -3.77 -1.16 -14.67
CA LEU A 110 -4.87 -1.45 -15.59
C LEU A 110 -5.08 -0.33 -16.61
N LYS A 111 -4.96 0.93 -16.16
CA LYS A 111 -5.11 2.12 -17.00
C LYS A 111 -4.14 3.20 -16.57
N ASP A 112 -3.42 3.75 -17.55
CA ASP A 112 -2.48 4.85 -17.35
C ASP A 112 -2.98 6.15 -17.98
N GLY A 113 -3.75 6.95 -17.23
CA GLY A 113 -4.16 8.29 -17.64
C GLY A 113 -3.36 9.38 -16.94
N GLN A 114 -3.38 10.58 -17.53
CA GLN A 114 -2.66 11.75 -16.97
C GLN A 114 -3.30 12.28 -15.67
N SER A 115 -4.62 12.17 -15.53
CA SER A 115 -5.39 12.66 -14.37
C SER A 115 -6.07 11.56 -13.56
N GLU A 116 -6.07 10.33 -14.08
CA GLU A 116 -6.70 9.16 -13.49
C GLU A 116 -5.91 7.92 -13.88
N LYS A 117 -5.63 7.05 -12.91
CA LYS A 117 -5.05 5.73 -13.15
C LYS A 117 -5.86 4.69 -12.41
N SER A 118 -5.87 3.46 -12.92
CA SER A 118 -6.48 2.33 -12.23
C SER A 118 -5.50 1.17 -12.09
N PHE A 119 -5.60 0.48 -10.97
CA PHE A 119 -4.68 -0.59 -10.59
C PHE A 119 -5.48 -1.77 -10.05
N LYS A 120 -5.10 -2.98 -10.46
CA LYS A 120 -5.51 -4.20 -9.77
C LYS A 120 -4.57 -4.38 -8.59
N VAL A 121 -5.14 -4.39 -7.38
CA VAL A 121 -4.37 -4.46 -6.13
C VAL A 121 -4.80 -5.70 -5.37
N GLN A 122 -3.82 -6.52 -5.02
CA GLN A 122 -3.99 -7.69 -4.17
C GLN A 122 -3.47 -7.37 -2.78
N VAL A 123 -4.29 -7.65 -1.76
CA VAL A 123 -3.96 -7.46 -0.34
C VAL A 123 -4.22 -8.77 0.38
N ASN A 124 -3.22 -9.25 1.10
CA ASN A 124 -3.33 -10.42 1.95
C ASN A 124 -3.71 -9.97 3.36
N ARG A 125 -4.86 -10.43 3.86
CA ARG A 125 -5.27 -10.25 5.25
C ARG A 125 -4.93 -11.53 6.02
N SER A 126 -4.22 -11.41 7.13
CA SER A 126 -4.00 -12.54 8.04
C SER A 126 -5.24 -12.82 8.90
N ASP A 127 -5.16 -13.84 9.75
CA ASP A 127 -6.23 -14.15 10.69
C ASP A 127 -6.46 -13.01 11.68
N ILE A 128 -7.73 -12.66 11.88
CA ILE A 128 -8.15 -11.69 12.89
C ILE A 128 -9.07 -12.39 13.87
N LYS A 129 -8.80 -12.24 15.17
CA LYS A 129 -9.74 -12.69 16.21
C LYS A 129 -10.63 -11.52 16.61
N LYS A 130 -11.92 -11.62 16.31
CA LYS A 130 -12.95 -10.72 16.84
C LYS A 130 -13.43 -11.26 18.18
N VAL A 131 -13.43 -10.44 19.22
CA VAL A 131 -13.96 -10.78 20.55
C VAL A 131 -15.08 -9.81 20.89
N ASP A 132 -16.28 -10.35 21.14
CA ASP A 132 -17.39 -9.55 21.64
C ASP A 132 -17.11 -9.09 23.09
N LYS A 133 -17.33 -7.81 23.37
CA LYS A 133 -16.96 -7.20 24.66
C LYS A 133 -17.87 -7.65 25.80
N THR A 134 -19.12 -7.97 25.50
CA THR A 134 -20.14 -8.32 26.50
C THR A 134 -20.12 -9.82 26.80
N SER A 135 -20.33 -10.64 25.77
CA SER A 135 -20.42 -12.10 25.87
C SER A 135 -19.06 -12.80 25.97
N ARG A 136 -17.96 -12.11 25.62
CA ARG A 136 -16.60 -12.66 25.49
C ARG A 136 -16.45 -13.75 24.43
N VAL A 137 -17.51 -14.03 23.66
CA VAL A 137 -17.47 -14.97 22.55
C VAL A 137 -16.50 -14.46 21.49
N SER A 138 -15.62 -15.35 21.03
CA SER A 138 -14.68 -15.04 19.97
C SER A 138 -15.07 -15.69 18.65
N ALA A 139 -14.90 -14.95 17.56
CA ALA A 139 -14.98 -15.44 16.20
C ALA A 139 -13.63 -15.22 15.50
N ARG A 140 -13.22 -16.19 14.69
CA ARG A 140 -12.05 -16.06 13.80
C ARG A 140 -12.53 -15.55 12.46
N TRP A 141 -11.90 -14.49 11.97
CA TRP A 141 -11.96 -14.09 10.58
C TRP A 141 -10.72 -14.65 9.91
N SER A 142 -10.91 -15.69 9.11
CA SER A 142 -9.81 -16.41 8.49
C SER A 142 -9.00 -15.52 7.56
N ALA A 143 -7.70 -15.82 7.44
CA ALA A 143 -6.85 -15.21 6.44
C ALA A 143 -7.50 -15.27 5.04
N SER A 144 -7.30 -14.22 4.25
CA SER A 144 -7.91 -14.10 2.92
C SER A 144 -7.05 -13.25 2.00
N GLU A 145 -6.95 -13.66 0.75
CA GLU A 145 -6.49 -12.82 -0.34
C GLU A 145 -7.67 -11.97 -0.85
N ILE A 146 -7.46 -10.66 -0.95
CA ILE A 146 -8.47 -9.69 -1.37
C ILE A 146 -7.92 -8.98 -2.60
N THR A 147 -8.62 -9.08 -3.73
CA THR A 147 -8.22 -8.42 -4.97
C THR A 147 -9.32 -7.46 -5.41
N ASN A 148 -8.98 -6.18 -5.52
CA ASN A 148 -9.90 -5.13 -5.96
C ASN A 148 -9.22 -4.22 -6.99
N GLN A 149 -10.02 -3.45 -7.71
CA GLN A 149 -9.55 -2.36 -8.56
C GLN A 149 -9.51 -1.05 -7.78
N PHE A 150 -8.34 -0.45 -7.64
CA PHE A 150 -8.15 0.86 -7.04
C PHE A 150 -8.11 1.91 -8.14
N ILE A 151 -8.90 2.98 -8.00
CA ILE A 151 -8.91 4.10 -8.92
C ILE A 151 -8.36 5.32 -8.18
N VAL A 152 -7.29 5.90 -8.71
CA VAL A 152 -6.67 7.11 -8.17
C VAL A 152 -6.85 8.27 -9.14
N LYS A 153 -7.14 9.45 -8.60
CA LYS A 153 -7.31 10.67 -9.37
C LYS A 153 -6.42 11.78 -8.85
N LYS A 154 -5.96 12.62 -9.77
CA LYS A 154 -5.12 13.77 -9.46
C LYS A 154 -5.98 14.94 -8.95
N LYS A 155 -5.62 15.51 -7.81
CA LYS A 155 -6.20 16.72 -7.23
C LYS A 155 -5.08 17.75 -7.04
N GLY A 156 -4.90 18.60 -8.04
CA GLY A 156 -3.74 19.51 -8.09
C GLY A 156 -2.45 18.72 -8.32
N LEU A 157 -1.54 18.73 -7.35
CA LEU A 157 -0.26 18.01 -7.41
C LEU A 157 -0.28 16.67 -6.66
N VAL A 158 -1.39 16.32 -6.02
CA VAL A 158 -1.51 15.11 -5.18
C VAL A 158 -2.42 14.09 -5.85
N TRP A 159 -2.09 12.81 -5.71
CA TRP A 159 -2.97 11.71 -6.10
C TRP A 159 -3.75 11.21 -4.88
N LEU A 160 -5.04 10.99 -5.06
CA LEU A 160 -5.91 10.47 -4.01
C LEU A 160 -6.73 9.31 -4.56
N LEU A 161 -7.02 8.35 -3.69
CA LEU A 161 -7.93 7.26 -3.98
C LEU A 161 -9.35 7.81 -4.14
N SER A 162 -9.94 7.59 -5.32
CA SER A 162 -11.30 8.01 -5.62
C SER A 162 -12.31 6.88 -5.53
N ASP A 163 -11.87 5.63 -5.74
CA ASP A 163 -12.76 4.47 -5.68
C ASP A 163 -12.01 3.16 -5.45
N ILE A 164 -12.70 2.15 -4.91
CA ILE A 164 -12.28 0.75 -4.85
C ILE A 164 -13.46 -0.12 -5.28
N GLN A 165 -13.25 -0.94 -6.31
CA GLN A 165 -14.26 -1.82 -6.92
C GLN A 165 -13.89 -3.30 -6.81
#